data_AF-A0A8J6UWL0-F1
#
_entry.id   AF-A0A8J6UWL0-F1
#
_cell.length_a   1.000
_cell.length_b   1.000
_cell.length_c   1.000
_cell.angle_alpha   90.00
_cell.angle_beta   90.00
_cell.angle_gamma   90.00
#
_symmetry.space_group_name_H-M   'P 1'
#
loop_
_entity.id
_entity.type
_entity.pdbx_description
1 polymer ?
#
loop_
_entity_poly.entity_id
_entity_poly.type
_entity_poly.pdbx_seq_one_letter_code
_entity_poly.pdbx_strand_id
1 'polypeptide(L)'
;MVNATATRKSAKTTSRKAPKHTSALERVIPNQEKVRLMVIEVLREESGRELAASARCNGQEFDWEHHNAQFRQDYAETSLRDLLTYARKLYGLQNLDEVRDRRAAHKATRTGRLNALNSLNATDDLDTNEEFEIDLEEDTNLDD
;
A
#
# COMPACT_ATOMS: atom_id res chain seq x y z
N MET A 1 50.43 31.29 -56.00
CA MET A 1 50.72 30.79 -54.65
C MET A 1 50.18 31.84 -53.70
N VAL A 2 49.18 31.67 -52.83
CA VAL A 2 48.69 30.51 -52.06
C VAL A 2 47.21 30.70 -51.72
N ASN A 3 46.48 29.58 -51.61
CA ASN A 3 45.06 29.45 -51.27
C ASN A 3 44.76 29.84 -49.81
N ALA A 4 43.53 30.31 -49.54
CA ALA A 4 42.87 30.09 -48.25
C ALA A 4 41.33 30.19 -48.37
N THR A 5 40.70 29.09 -48.77
CA THR A 5 39.23 28.94 -48.75
C THR A 5 38.80 28.60 -47.32
N ALA A 6 38.22 29.57 -46.61
CA ALA A 6 37.71 29.37 -45.25
C ALA A 6 36.40 28.58 -45.28
N THR A 7 36.48 27.27 -45.04
CA THR A 7 35.31 26.40 -44.83
C THR A 7 34.76 26.61 -43.41
N ARG A 8 33.59 27.26 -43.31
CA ARG A 8 32.86 27.39 -42.05
C ARG A 8 32.34 26.00 -41.63
N LYS A 9 32.96 25.41 -40.60
CA LYS A 9 32.46 24.22 -39.91
C LYS A 9 31.12 24.56 -39.26
N SER A 10 30.03 24.01 -39.81
CA SER A 10 28.72 24.04 -39.16
C SER A 10 28.80 23.27 -37.84
N ALA A 11 28.56 23.96 -36.73
CA ALA A 11 28.52 23.35 -35.41
C ALA A 11 27.37 22.33 -35.38
N LYS A 12 27.69 21.06 -35.14
CA LYS A 12 26.69 20.01 -34.95
C LYS A 12 25.96 20.31 -33.64
N THR A 13 24.80 20.94 -33.73
CA THR A 13 23.90 21.14 -32.60
C THR A 13 23.56 19.77 -32.03
N THR A 14 24.17 19.42 -30.90
CA THR A 14 23.79 18.24 -30.13
C THR A 14 22.39 18.50 -29.60
N SER A 15 21.37 17.99 -30.30
CA SER A 15 20.01 18.03 -29.76
C SER A 15 20.00 17.14 -28.52
N ARG A 16 20.06 17.78 -27.34
CA ARG A 16 19.68 17.12 -26.09
C ARG A 16 18.25 16.64 -26.32
N LYS A 17 18.07 15.32 -26.47
CA LYS A 17 16.73 14.74 -26.52
C LYS A 17 16.02 15.21 -25.26
N ALA A 18 14.92 15.95 -25.43
CA ALA A 18 14.07 16.30 -24.31
C ALA A 18 13.72 15.01 -23.56
N PRO A 19 13.77 15.01 -22.21
CA PRO A 19 13.36 13.84 -21.46
C PRO A 19 11.95 13.45 -21.90
N LYS A 20 11.73 12.17 -22.18
CA LYS A 20 10.40 11.67 -22.56
C LYS A 20 9.44 12.03 -21.44
N HIS A 21 8.46 12.87 -21.74
CA HIS A 21 7.40 13.21 -20.82
C HIS A 21 6.50 11.99 -20.64
N THR A 22 6.53 11.39 -19.45
CA THR A 22 5.57 10.35 -19.02
C THR A 22 4.49 11.05 -18.22
N SER A 23 3.23 10.83 -18.58
CA SER A 23 2.12 11.45 -17.84
C SER A 23 2.11 10.97 -16.38
N ALA A 24 1.64 11.81 -15.46
CA ALA A 24 1.60 11.43 -14.05
C ALA A 24 0.70 10.20 -13.80
N LEU A 25 -0.41 10.09 -14.55
CA LEU A 25 -1.36 8.99 -14.43
C LEU A 25 -0.80 7.64 -14.87
N GLU A 26 0.12 7.62 -15.84
CA GLU A 26 0.84 6.39 -16.25
C GLU A 26 1.78 5.86 -15.16
N ARG A 27 2.10 6.66 -14.14
CA ARG A 27 2.93 6.23 -13.00
C ARG A 27 2.10 5.68 -11.85
N VAL A 28 0.77 5.80 -11.91
CA VAL A 28 -0.13 5.38 -10.84
C VAL A 28 -0.44 3.89 -10.99
N ILE A 29 -0.42 3.17 -9.86
CA ILE A 29 -0.82 1.76 -9.80
C ILE A 29 -2.28 1.62 -10.26
N PRO A 30 -2.62 0.68 -11.16
CA PRO A 30 -4.00 0.45 -11.60
C PRO A 30 -4.94 0.11 -10.45
N ASN A 31 -6.21 0.47 -10.56
CA ASN A 31 -7.20 0.23 -9.50
C ASN A 31 -7.28 -1.26 -9.10
N GLN A 32 -7.25 -2.16 -10.09
CA GLN A 32 -7.27 -3.61 -9.83
C GLN A 32 -6.09 -4.05 -8.95
N GLU A 33 -4.90 -3.48 -9.14
CA GLU A 33 -3.73 -3.79 -8.32
C GLU A 33 -3.87 -3.19 -6.92
N LYS A 34 -4.45 -2.01 -6.77
CA LYS A 34 -4.78 -1.45 -5.44
C LYS A 34 -5.71 -2.39 -4.66
N VAL A 35 -6.74 -2.92 -5.31
CA VAL A 35 -7.68 -3.87 -4.71
C VAL A 35 -6.97 -5.18 -4.37
N ARG A 36 -6.12 -5.68 -5.25
CA ARG A 36 -5.30 -6.88 -5.00
C ARG A 36 -4.41 -6.74 -3.77
N LEU A 37 -3.68 -5.63 -3.68
CA LEU A 37 -2.82 -5.32 -2.54
C LEU A 37 -3.62 -5.17 -1.24
N MET A 38 -4.84 -4.61 -1.31
CA MET A 38 -5.75 -4.52 -0.17
C MET A 38 -6.15 -5.90 0.35
N VAL A 39 -6.53 -6.84 -0.54
CA VAL A 39 -6.89 -8.20 -0.12
C VAL A 39 -5.67 -8.93 0.46
N ILE A 40 -4.49 -8.79 -0.15
CA ILE A 40 -3.22 -9.33 0.38
C ILE A 40 -2.94 -8.82 1.80
N GLU A 41 -3.13 -7.53 2.05
CA GLU A 41 -2.91 -6.93 3.37
C GLU A 41 -3.77 -7.60 4.44
N VAL A 42 -5.06 -7.80 4.14
CA VAL A 42 -6.02 -8.44 5.06
C VAL A 42 -5.65 -9.90 5.31
N LEU A 43 -5.39 -10.68 4.26
CA LEU A 43 -5.06 -12.10 4.41
C LEU A 43 -3.77 -12.32 5.23
N ARG A 44 -2.76 -11.46 5.02
CA ARG A 44 -1.51 -11.50 5.79
C ARG A 44 -1.77 -11.23 7.27
N GLU A 45 -2.56 -10.20 7.57
CA GLU A 45 -2.87 -9.83 8.95
C GLU A 45 -3.74 -10.91 9.64
N GLU A 46 -4.74 -11.48 8.95
CA GLU A 46 -5.57 -12.56 9.49
C GLU A 46 -4.76 -13.81 9.82
N SER A 47 -3.99 -14.32 8.84
CA SER A 47 -3.15 -15.51 9.02
C SER A 47 -2.10 -15.29 10.11
N GLY A 48 -1.44 -14.14 10.14
CA GLY A 48 -0.49 -13.80 11.19
C GLY A 48 -1.13 -13.74 12.57
N ARG A 49 -2.36 -13.20 12.71
CA ARG A 49 -3.07 -13.15 14.00
C ARG A 49 -3.44 -14.54 14.51
N GLU A 50 -3.92 -15.40 13.63
CA GLU A 50 -4.28 -16.79 13.96
C GLU A 50 -3.06 -17.61 14.39
N LEU A 51 -1.95 -17.49 13.65
CA LEU A 51 -0.70 -18.16 13.99
C LEU A 51 -0.07 -17.58 15.27
N ALA A 52 -0.13 -16.27 15.47
CA ALA A 52 0.34 -15.64 16.71
C ALA A 52 -0.48 -16.05 17.93
N ALA A 53 -1.80 -16.19 17.78
CA ALA A 53 -2.66 -16.71 18.84
C ALA A 53 -2.32 -18.16 19.16
N SER A 54 -2.11 -18.98 18.13
CA SER A 54 -1.72 -20.39 18.28
C SER A 54 -0.37 -20.54 18.98
N ALA A 55 0.64 -19.76 18.58
CA ALA A 55 1.94 -19.73 19.24
C ALA A 55 1.81 -19.37 20.73
N ARG A 56 1.03 -18.34 21.05
CA ARG A 56 0.77 -17.93 22.44
C ARG A 56 0.16 -19.05 23.27
N CYS A 57 -0.84 -19.76 22.74
CA CYS A 57 -1.47 -20.90 23.41
C CYS A 57 -0.48 -22.05 23.67
N ASN A 58 0.54 -22.18 22.81
CA ASN A 58 1.58 -23.18 22.92
C ASN A 58 2.82 -22.70 23.72
N GLY A 59 2.79 -21.49 24.28
CA GLY A 59 3.95 -20.91 24.97
C GLY A 59 5.13 -20.60 24.06
N GLN A 60 4.89 -20.44 22.76
CA GLN A 60 5.88 -20.11 21.73
C GLN A 60 5.80 -18.63 21.35
N GLU A 61 6.92 -18.08 20.88
CA GLU A 61 6.95 -16.76 20.26
C GLU A 61 6.58 -16.85 18.78
N PHE A 62 5.90 -15.81 18.27
CA PHE A 62 5.54 -15.70 16.86
C PHE A 62 6.37 -14.61 16.19
N ASP A 63 7.14 -15.01 15.17
CA ASP A 63 7.95 -14.09 14.38
C ASP A 63 7.14 -13.49 13.22
N TRP A 64 6.70 -12.25 13.42
CA TRP A 64 5.99 -11.47 12.43
C TRP A 64 6.84 -11.14 11.20
N GLU A 65 8.14 -10.93 11.36
CA GLU A 65 9.01 -10.56 10.25
C GLU A 65 9.19 -11.75 9.31
N HIS A 66 9.48 -12.92 9.87
CA HIS A 66 9.58 -14.16 9.12
C HIS A 66 8.28 -14.51 8.40
N HIS A 67 7.15 -14.46 9.11
CA HIS A 67 5.84 -14.69 8.50
C HIS A 67 5.57 -13.72 7.35
N ASN A 68 5.84 -12.42 7.53
CA ASN A 68 5.60 -11.42 6.50
C ASN A 68 6.50 -11.61 5.27
N ALA A 69 7.73 -12.11 5.45
CA ALA A 69 8.63 -12.42 4.35
C ALA A 69 8.14 -13.64 3.55
N GLN A 70 7.78 -14.72 4.24
CA GLN A 70 7.21 -15.92 3.62
C GLN A 70 5.90 -15.62 2.90
N PHE A 71 4.97 -14.94 3.56
CA PHE A 71 3.69 -14.56 2.97
C PHE A 71 3.88 -13.72 1.70
N ARG A 72 4.81 -12.77 1.71
CA ARG A 72 5.13 -11.98 0.51
C ARG A 72 5.64 -12.85 -0.63
N GLN A 73 6.48 -13.84 -0.33
CA GLN A 73 7.01 -14.75 -1.34
C GLN A 73 5.92 -15.68 -1.91
N ASP A 74 5.09 -16.25 -1.05
CA ASP A 74 4.06 -17.22 -1.43
C ASP A 74 2.95 -16.59 -2.27
N TYR A 75 2.59 -15.34 -1.98
CA TYR A 75 1.45 -14.67 -2.59
C TYR A 75 1.81 -13.49 -3.53
N ALA A 76 3.10 -13.28 -3.81
CA ALA A 76 3.61 -12.18 -4.66
C ALA A 76 2.91 -12.09 -6.02
N GLU A 77 2.61 -13.23 -6.64
CA GLU A 77 2.07 -13.35 -8.00
C GLU A 77 0.61 -13.85 -8.03
N THR A 78 -0.02 -14.05 -6.85
CA THR A 78 -1.38 -14.59 -6.79
C THR A 78 -2.40 -13.60 -7.35
N SER A 79 -3.32 -14.07 -8.18
CA SER A 79 -4.35 -13.23 -8.80
C SER A 79 -5.38 -12.72 -7.77
N LEU A 80 -5.99 -11.56 -8.03
CA LEU A 80 -7.08 -11.03 -7.19
C LEU A 80 -8.22 -12.04 -6.99
N ARG A 81 -8.56 -12.81 -8.03
CA ARG A 81 -9.63 -13.81 -7.98
C ARG A 81 -9.32 -14.92 -6.98
N ASP A 82 -8.08 -15.41 -6.97
CA ASP A 82 -7.67 -16.50 -6.10
C ASP A 82 -7.52 -16.00 -4.66
N LEU A 83 -7.02 -14.77 -4.47
CA LEU A 83 -6.99 -14.10 -3.16
C LEU A 83 -8.39 -13.95 -2.56
N LEU A 84 -9.38 -13.49 -3.33
CA LEU A 84 -10.78 -13.43 -2.88
C LEU A 84 -11.35 -14.83 -2.56
N THR A 85 -10.90 -15.85 -3.27
CA THR A 85 -11.28 -17.24 -2.98
C THR A 85 -10.70 -17.70 -1.64
N TYR A 86 -9.45 -17.36 -1.33
CA TYR A 86 -8.86 -17.63 -0.01
C TYR A 86 -9.56 -16.85 1.10
N ALA A 87 -9.86 -15.57 0.89
CA ALA A 87 -10.59 -14.74 1.85
C ALA A 87 -11.94 -15.35 2.22
N ARG A 88 -12.68 -15.85 1.23
CA ARG A 88 -13.95 -16.55 1.45
C ARG A 88 -13.77 -17.87 2.19
N LYS A 89 -12.85 -18.72 1.73
CA LYS A 89 -12.69 -20.09 2.25
C LYS A 89 -12.11 -20.13 3.66
N LEU A 90 -11.17 -19.24 3.97
CA LEU A 90 -10.44 -19.26 5.23
C LEU A 90 -11.07 -18.35 6.28
N TYR A 91 -11.61 -17.20 5.87
CA TYR A 91 -12.06 -16.15 6.79
C TYR A 91 -13.53 -15.74 6.62
N GLY A 92 -14.25 -16.42 5.73
CA GLY A 92 -15.68 -16.19 5.52
C GLY A 92 -16.03 -14.88 4.80
N LEU A 93 -15.04 -14.14 4.27
CA LEU A 93 -15.24 -12.85 3.61
C LEU A 93 -15.81 -13.04 2.20
N GLN A 94 -17.11 -12.78 2.02
CA GLN A 94 -17.85 -13.16 0.81
C GLN A 94 -17.59 -12.24 -0.38
N ASN A 95 -17.40 -10.95 -0.08
CA ASN A 95 -17.32 -9.86 -1.05
C ASN A 95 -16.23 -8.83 -0.64
N LEU A 96 -15.99 -7.86 -1.51
CA LEU A 96 -14.95 -6.84 -1.29
C LEU A 96 -15.28 -5.86 -0.17
N ASP A 97 -16.55 -5.63 0.14
CA ASP A 97 -16.94 -4.70 1.20
C ASP A 97 -16.61 -5.31 2.57
N GLU A 98 -16.87 -6.60 2.78
CA GLU A 98 -16.44 -7.31 3.98
C GLU A 98 -14.91 -7.31 4.14
N VAL A 99 -14.14 -7.33 3.04
CA VAL A 99 -12.68 -7.19 3.09
C VAL A 99 -12.28 -5.77 3.51
N ARG A 100 -12.98 -4.73 3.03
CA ARG A 100 -12.74 -3.33 3.40
C ARG A 100 -13.04 -3.10 4.87
N ASP A 101 -14.17 -3.61 5.35
CA ASP A 101 -14.57 -3.53 6.76
C ASP A 101 -13.55 -4.23 7.65
N ARG A 102 -13.09 -5.42 7.24
CA ARG A 102 -12.06 -6.14 7.98
C ARG A 102 -10.75 -5.37 8.04
N ARG A 103 -10.33 -4.77 6.93
CA ARG A 103 -9.15 -3.90 6.89
C ARG A 103 -9.29 -2.69 7.80
N ALA A 104 -10.46 -2.07 7.86
CA ALA A 104 -10.73 -0.95 8.76
C ALA A 104 -10.60 -1.40 10.23
N ALA A 105 -11.16 -2.56 10.59
CA ALA A 105 -11.03 -3.14 11.92
C ALA A 105 -9.57 -3.44 12.31
N HIS A 106 -8.76 -3.94 11.36
CA HIS A 106 -7.32 -4.14 11.58
C HIS A 106 -6.58 -2.83 11.87
N LYS A 107 -6.87 -1.79 11.09
CA LYS A 107 -6.29 -0.45 11.30
C LYS A 107 -6.71 0.13 12.65
N ALA A 108 -7.99 0.08 12.98
CA ALA A 108 -8.50 0.54 14.27
C ALA A 108 -7.80 -0.16 15.45
N THR A 109 -7.59 -1.48 15.35
CA THR A 109 -6.86 -2.24 16.37
C THR A 109 -5.39 -1.80 16.48
N ARG A 110 -4.73 -1.52 15.35
CA ARG A 110 -3.35 -1.05 15.32
C ARG A 110 -3.22 0.35 15.93
N THR A 111 -4.09 1.27 15.54
CA THR A 111 -4.15 2.63 16.08
C THR A 111 -4.45 2.60 17.58
N GLY A 112 -5.43 1.81 18.02
CA GLY A 112 -5.75 1.66 19.44
C GLY A 112 -4.57 1.16 20.29
N ARG A 113 -3.77 0.21 19.76
CA ARG A 113 -2.54 -0.24 20.43
C ARG A 113 -1.48 0.84 20.53
N LEU A 114 -1.27 1.61 19.46
CA LEU A 114 -0.31 2.73 19.47
C LEU A 114 -0.75 3.81 20.45
N ASN A 115 -2.04 4.16 20.46
CA ASN A 115 -2.59 5.14 21.39
C ASN A 115 -2.48 4.66 22.85
N ALA A 116 -2.71 3.37 23.12
CA ALA A 116 -2.53 2.80 24.46
C ALA A 116 -1.06 2.87 24.91
N LEU A 117 -0.10 2.59 24.03
CA LEU A 117 1.33 2.72 24.33
C LEU A 117 1.73 4.19 24.54
N ASN A 118 1.21 5.11 23.72
CA ASN A 118 1.46 6.54 23.88
C ASN A 118 0.84 7.08 25.17
N SER A 119 -0.35 6.63 25.57
CA SER A 119 -0.99 7.01 26.83
C SER A 119 -0.22 6.51 28.05
N LEU A 120 0.44 5.34 27.95
CA LEU A 120 1.35 4.84 28.99
C LEU A 120 2.68 5.62 29.05
N ASN A 121 3.09 6.25 27.94
CA ASN A 121 4.27 7.12 27.88
C ASN A 121 3.95 8.61 28.16
N ALA A 122 2.67 9.01 28.11
CA ALA A 122 2.20 10.38 28.33
C ALA A 122 2.12 10.75 29.83
N THR A 123 3.22 10.53 30.56
CA THR A 123 3.51 11.27 31.79
C THR A 123 4.55 12.37 31.58
N ASP A 124 4.88 12.69 30.33
CA ASP A 124 5.66 13.88 30.00
C ASP A 124 5.06 14.58 28.77
N ASP A 125 4.84 15.88 28.94
CA ASP A 125 4.19 16.82 28.01
C ASP A 125 4.70 16.75 26.57
N LEU A 126 3.80 16.74 25.58
CA LEU A 126 3.62 17.81 24.58
C LEU A 126 2.81 17.35 23.34
N ASP A 127 1.73 18.08 23.12
CA ASP A 127 1.10 18.49 21.86
C ASP A 127 1.74 18.03 20.53
N THR A 128 1.04 17.17 19.79
CA THR A 128 0.95 17.29 18.33
C THR A 128 -0.44 16.83 17.85
N ASN A 129 -1.31 17.82 17.80
CA ASN A 129 -2.54 17.87 17.02
C ASN A 129 -2.20 17.81 15.50
N GLU A 130 -2.77 16.86 14.74
CA GLU A 130 -3.11 16.99 13.31
C GLU A 130 -3.76 15.67 12.81
N GLU A 131 -5.05 15.51 13.13
CA GLU A 131 -5.92 14.47 12.58
C GLU A 131 -6.43 14.95 11.21
N PHE A 132 -5.94 14.34 10.13
CA PHE A 132 -6.42 14.61 8.77
C PHE A 132 -7.64 13.72 8.50
N GLU A 133 -8.81 14.10 9.01
CA GLU A 133 -10.10 13.56 8.57
C GLU A 133 -10.42 14.09 7.16
N ILE A 134 -10.31 13.23 6.15
CA ILE A 134 -10.90 13.48 4.84
C ILE A 134 -12.30 12.89 4.87
N ASP A 135 -13.27 13.75 5.15
CA ASP A 135 -14.69 13.45 5.06
C ASP A 135 -15.08 13.41 3.58
N LEU A 136 -15.33 12.20 3.07
CA LEU A 136 -15.77 11.94 1.69
C LEU A 136 -17.26 11.62 1.70
N GLU A 137 -18.08 12.61 2.02
CA GLU A 137 -19.51 12.61 1.68
C GLU A 137 -19.72 13.57 0.51
N GLU A 138 -19.61 13.06 -0.72
CA GLU A 138 -20.10 13.75 -1.93
C GLU A 138 -21.51 13.25 -2.22
N ASP A 139 -22.48 13.94 -1.64
CA ASP A 139 -23.90 13.87 -1.96
C ASP A 139 -24.10 14.37 -3.40
N THR A 140 -24.16 13.46 -4.38
CA THR A 140 -24.58 13.81 -5.73
C THR A 140 -26.10 13.95 -5.77
N ASN A 141 -26.61 15.12 -5.40
CA ASN A 141 -27.93 15.57 -5.86
C ASN A 141 -27.75 16.29 -7.20
N LEU A 142 -28.00 15.55 -8.28
CA LEU A 142 -28.19 16.08 -9.63
C LEU A 142 -29.65 16.53 -9.75
N ASP A 143 -29.88 17.85 -9.73
CA ASP A 143 -31.08 18.49 -10.30
C ASP A 143 -30.71 19.93 -10.69
N ASP A 144 -30.46 20.15 -11.99
CA ASP A 144 -31.22 21.04 -12.92
C ASP A 144 -30.43 21.20 -14.25
#